data_AF-A0A962MGA5-F1
#
_entry.id   AF-A0A962MGA5-F1
#
_cell.length_a   1.000
_cell.length_b   1.000
_cell.length_c   1.000
_cell.angle_alpha   90.00
_cell.angle_beta   90.00
_cell.angle_gamma   90.00
#
_symmetry.space_group_name_H-M   'P 1'
#
loop_
_entity.id
_entity.type
_entity.pdbx_description
1 polymer ?
#
loop_
_entity_poly.entity_id
_entity_poly.type
_entity_poly.pdbx_seq_one_letter_code
_entity_poly.pdbx_strand_id
1 'polypeptide(L)'
;MKCNYEECSRHSASKGYCPAHYEQHRKGQELRPIRPYTARGTQTKAEMRAKHNKKRYESNRPAIDQVFRELSEIYGGRTKHDLAIAYATQVYSWESLFEGSYVVQGDCYVWNKGLFNSNGYGQKAIYHPQVKGTLTSVLAHRLSYALAFGFDALPEGIHGPKSDSGVIDHSCRNKLCINPDHLRVLSAANNTKRRWVA
;
A
#
# COMPACT_ATOMS: atom_id res chain seq x y z
N MET A 1 -29.12 -39.69 -2.20
CA MET A 1 -29.75 -40.43 -1.07
C MET A 1 -29.92 -39.52 0.13
N LYS A 2 -31.01 -39.65 0.90
CA LYS A 2 -31.24 -38.84 2.12
C LYS A 2 -30.37 -39.34 3.27
N CYS A 3 -30.14 -38.48 4.27
CA CYS A 3 -29.51 -38.86 5.53
C CYS A 3 -30.37 -39.90 6.29
N ASN A 4 -29.72 -40.87 6.92
CA ASN A 4 -30.34 -41.92 7.73
C ASN A 4 -30.84 -41.43 9.10
N TYR A 5 -30.55 -40.19 9.49
CA TYR A 5 -31.09 -39.62 10.73
C TYR A 5 -32.55 -39.21 10.53
N GLU A 6 -33.43 -39.65 11.42
CA GLU A 6 -34.85 -39.28 11.40
C GLU A 6 -35.02 -37.76 11.39
N GLU A 7 -35.96 -37.26 10.59
CA GLU A 7 -36.20 -35.82 10.41
C GLU A 7 -35.06 -35.01 9.76
N CYS A 8 -33.98 -35.63 9.25
CA CYS A 8 -32.94 -34.93 8.50
C CYS A 8 -33.23 -34.89 6.99
N SER A 9 -33.49 -33.69 6.46
CA SER A 9 -33.68 -33.48 5.02
C SER A 9 -32.39 -33.36 4.20
N ARG A 10 -31.21 -33.42 4.84
CA ARG A 10 -29.91 -33.26 4.15
C ARG A 10 -29.53 -34.51 3.34
N HIS A 11 -28.77 -34.31 2.27
CA HIS A 11 -28.22 -35.41 1.46
C HIS A 11 -27.13 -36.18 2.23
N SER A 12 -27.11 -37.51 2.06
CA SER A 12 -26.06 -38.37 2.61
C SER A 12 -24.74 -38.20 1.85
N ALA A 13 -23.63 -37.98 2.56
CA ALA A 13 -22.30 -37.90 1.97
C ALA A 13 -21.49 -39.19 2.15
N SER A 14 -21.67 -39.90 3.27
CA SER A 14 -20.93 -41.15 3.56
C SER A 14 -21.70 -42.00 4.57
N LYS A 15 -21.63 -43.34 4.41
CA LYS A 15 -22.29 -44.33 5.29
C LYS A 15 -23.77 -44.06 5.57
N GLY A 16 -24.50 -43.48 4.62
CA GLY A 16 -25.91 -43.13 4.80
C GLY A 16 -26.16 -41.85 5.61
N TYR A 17 -25.14 -41.17 6.12
CA TYR A 17 -25.28 -39.93 6.90
C TYR A 17 -24.87 -38.68 6.14
N CYS A 18 -25.51 -37.54 6.43
CA CYS A 18 -25.02 -36.23 5.96
C CYS A 18 -23.68 -35.89 6.65
N PRO A 19 -22.89 -34.91 6.17
CA PRO A 19 -21.56 -34.63 6.74
C PRO A 19 -21.56 -34.39 8.27
N ALA A 20 -22.60 -33.74 8.78
CA ALA A 20 -22.73 -33.44 10.21
C ALA A 20 -23.13 -34.68 11.05
N HIS A 21 -24.05 -35.51 10.57
CA HIS A 21 -24.43 -36.77 11.26
C HIS A 21 -23.35 -37.83 11.13
N TYR A 22 -22.64 -37.88 10.00
CA TYR A 22 -21.47 -38.74 9.84
C TYR A 22 -20.40 -38.39 10.87
N GLU A 23 -20.17 -37.10 11.14
CA GLU A 23 -19.21 -36.66 12.14
C GLU A 23 -19.62 -37.04 13.57
N GLN A 24 -20.92 -36.98 13.91
CA GLN A 24 -21.43 -37.49 15.20
C GLN A 24 -21.22 -39.01 15.32
N HIS A 25 -21.62 -39.77 14.29
CA HIS A 25 -21.42 -41.22 14.22
C HIS A 25 -19.93 -41.61 14.32
N ARG A 26 -19.06 -40.91 13.58
CA ARG A 26 -17.60 -41.13 13.59
C ARG A 26 -16.98 -40.86 14.97
N LYS A 27 -17.56 -39.94 15.74
CA LYS A 27 -17.14 -39.63 17.11
C LYS A 27 -17.75 -40.56 18.16
N GLY A 28 -18.52 -41.58 17.76
CA GLY A 28 -19.23 -42.48 18.68
C GLY A 28 -20.33 -41.77 19.48
N GLN A 29 -20.80 -40.61 19.01
CA GLN A 29 -21.87 -39.87 19.66
C GLN A 29 -23.22 -40.42 19.23
N GLU A 30 -24.15 -40.47 20.17
CA GLU A 30 -25.56 -40.63 19.83
C GLU A 30 -25.99 -39.51 18.87
N LEU A 31 -26.69 -39.89 17.80
CA LEU A 31 -27.09 -38.96 16.76
C LEU A 31 -28.14 -38.00 17.31
N ARG A 32 -27.92 -36.70 17.10
CA ARG A 32 -28.79 -35.65 17.61
C ARG A 32 -29.22 -34.71 16.48
N PRO A 33 -30.36 -34.00 16.62
CA PRO A 33 -30.81 -33.08 15.59
C PRO A 33 -29.73 -32.03 15.34
N ILE A 34 -29.45 -31.77 14.06
CA ILE A 34 -28.46 -30.75 13.71
C ILE A 34 -29.09 -29.41 14.02
N ARG A 35 -28.50 -28.69 14.98
CA ARG A 35 -28.89 -27.32 15.29
C ARG A 35 -28.91 -26.50 13.99
N PRO A 36 -30.03 -25.83 13.65
CA PRO A 36 -30.05 -24.98 12.47
C PRO A 36 -28.91 -23.96 12.61
N TYR A 37 -28.22 -23.74 11.49
CA TYR A 37 -27.16 -22.75 11.46
C TYR A 37 -27.78 -21.38 11.69
N THR A 38 -27.71 -20.88 12.92
CA THR A 38 -27.97 -19.48 13.20
C THR A 38 -26.67 -18.75 12.89
N ALA A 39 -26.73 -17.81 11.94
CA ALA A 39 -25.60 -16.95 11.59
C ALA A 39 -25.28 -16.03 12.78
N ARG A 40 -24.62 -16.57 13.81
CA ARG A 40 -24.11 -15.76 14.91
C ARG A 40 -22.81 -15.12 14.45
N GLY A 41 -22.91 -13.86 14.03
CA GLY A 41 -21.78 -12.95 13.82
C GLY A 41 -20.63 -13.54 13.01
N THR A 42 -20.88 -14.00 11.79
CA THR A 42 -19.79 -14.38 10.89
C THR A 42 -19.08 -13.13 10.42
N GLN A 43 -18.00 -12.76 11.12
CA GLN A 43 -17.05 -11.81 10.55
C GLN A 43 -16.59 -12.37 9.20
N THR A 44 -16.75 -11.58 8.15
CA THR A 44 -16.27 -11.91 6.82
C THR A 44 -14.75 -12.07 6.85
N LYS A 45 -14.21 -12.83 5.89
CA LYS A 45 -12.74 -12.91 5.70
C LYS A 45 -12.11 -11.53 5.52
N ALA A 46 -12.84 -10.57 4.94
CA ALA A 46 -12.39 -9.19 4.78
C ALA A 46 -12.29 -8.46 6.13
N GLU A 47 -13.31 -8.57 6.99
CA GLU A 47 -13.30 -7.97 8.34
C GLU A 47 -12.21 -8.56 9.23
N MET A 48 -12.03 -9.88 9.19
CA MET A 48 -10.94 -10.54 9.92
C MET A 48 -9.57 -10.07 9.43
N ARG A 49 -9.37 -9.93 8.10
CA ARG A 49 -8.13 -9.35 7.53
C ARG A 49 -7.93 -7.90 7.94
N ALA A 50 -8.98 -7.08 7.92
CA ALA A 50 -8.92 -5.68 8.34
C ALA A 50 -8.52 -5.56 9.82
N LYS A 51 -9.08 -6.40 10.70
CA LYS A 51 -8.71 -6.45 12.12
C LYS A 51 -7.24 -6.83 12.31
N HIS A 52 -6.74 -7.83 11.60
CA HIS A 52 -5.32 -8.20 11.64
C HIS A 52 -4.41 -7.09 11.10
N ASN A 53 -4.80 -6.43 10.01
CA ASN A 53 -4.06 -5.29 9.47
C ASN A 53 -4.00 -4.12 10.44
N LYS A 54 -5.10 -3.80 11.13
CA LYS A 54 -5.16 -2.75 12.16
C LYS A 54 -4.23 -3.07 13.33
N LYS A 55 -4.32 -4.29 13.89
CA LYS A 55 -3.42 -4.73 14.98
C LYS A 55 -1.95 -4.64 14.57
N ARG A 56 -1.63 -5.06 13.35
CA ARG A 56 -0.26 -4.97 12.81
C ARG A 56 0.19 -3.51 12.70
N TYR A 57 -0.63 -2.63 12.15
CA TYR A 57 -0.34 -1.19 12.04
C TYR A 57 -0.04 -0.56 13.40
N GLU A 58 -0.90 -0.81 14.39
CA GLU A 58 -0.74 -0.30 15.76
C GLU A 58 0.56 -0.79 16.41
N SER A 59 0.89 -2.08 16.25
CA SER A 59 2.13 -2.64 16.79
C SER A 59 3.40 -2.09 16.13
N ASN A 60 3.33 -1.68 14.87
CA ASN A 60 4.49 -1.21 14.10
C ASN A 60 4.70 0.31 14.23
N ARG A 61 3.65 1.04 14.65
CA ARG A 61 3.65 2.51 14.72
C ARG A 61 4.77 3.10 15.60
N PRO A 62 5.10 2.56 16.78
CA PRO A 62 6.19 3.12 17.61
C PRO A 62 7.55 3.08 16.91
N ALA A 63 7.86 2.01 16.18
CA ALA A 63 9.10 1.89 15.41
C ALA A 63 9.13 2.88 14.24
N ILE A 64 8.02 3.05 13.52
CA ILE A 64 7.89 4.06 12.45
C ILE A 64 8.11 5.47 13.02
N ASP A 65 7.47 5.79 14.14
CA ASP A 65 7.58 7.12 14.75
C ASP A 65 9.00 7.37 15.30
N GLN A 66 9.71 6.34 15.79
CA GLN A 66 11.13 6.45 16.18
C GLN A 66 12.02 6.79 14.98
N VAL A 67 11.91 6.04 13.88
CA VAL A 67 12.69 6.30 12.65
C VAL A 67 12.47 7.73 12.15
N PHE A 68 11.23 8.22 12.15
CA PHE A 68 10.96 9.58 11.71
C PHE A 68 11.50 10.65 12.67
N ARG A 69 11.56 10.39 13.98
CA ARG A 69 12.23 11.32 14.92
C ARG A 69 13.72 11.43 14.59
N GLU A 70 14.39 10.30 14.42
CA GLU A 70 15.82 10.24 14.08
C GLU A 70 16.10 10.96 12.74
N LEU A 71 15.28 10.71 11.71
CA LEU A 71 15.43 11.39 10.43
C LEU A 71 15.17 12.91 10.54
N SER A 72 14.22 13.33 11.38
CA SER A 72 13.96 14.75 11.64
C SER A 72 15.10 15.47 12.35
N GLU A 73 15.88 14.77 13.19
CA GLU A 73 17.08 15.34 13.81
C GLU A 73 18.18 15.66 12.77
N ILE A 74 18.24 14.88 11.69
CA ILE A 74 19.23 15.04 10.61
C ILE A 74 18.77 16.04 9.56
N TYR A 75 17.53 15.89 9.07
CA TYR A 75 17.01 16.62 7.91
C TYR A 75 16.03 17.76 8.27
N GLY A 76 15.78 17.98 9.56
CA GLY A 76 14.95 19.08 10.06
C GLY A 76 13.44 18.86 9.85
N GLY A 77 12.70 19.98 9.83
CA GLY A 77 11.23 20.06 9.79
C GLY A 77 10.56 19.64 8.48
N ARG A 78 11.09 18.60 7.81
CA ARG A 78 10.55 18.05 6.57
C ARG A 78 9.35 17.14 6.83
N THR A 79 8.51 16.93 5.81
CA THR A 79 7.38 16.00 5.89
C THR A 79 7.88 14.56 6.12
N LYS A 80 7.07 13.67 6.71
CA LYS A 80 7.38 12.22 6.78
C LYS A 80 7.68 11.61 5.40
N HIS A 81 7.09 12.11 4.32
CA HIS A 81 7.38 11.63 2.97
C HIS A 81 8.75 12.08 2.48
N ASP A 82 9.12 13.34 2.72
CA ASP A 82 10.43 13.87 2.37
C ASP A 82 11.52 13.17 3.19
N LEU A 83 11.32 12.95 4.49
CA LEU A 83 12.26 12.20 5.34
C LEU A 83 12.46 10.77 4.83
N ALA A 84 11.37 10.10 4.41
CA ALA A 84 11.48 8.77 3.81
C ALA A 84 12.21 8.78 2.46
N ILE A 85 12.07 9.85 1.66
CA ILE A 85 12.85 10.04 0.43
C ILE A 85 14.32 10.29 0.79
N ALA A 86 14.62 11.14 1.78
CA ALA A 86 15.97 11.40 2.26
C ALA A 86 16.67 10.10 2.65
N TYR A 87 16.03 9.31 3.51
CA TYR A 87 16.50 7.96 3.85
C TYR A 87 16.73 7.10 2.60
N ALA A 88 15.78 7.08 1.66
CA ALA A 88 15.89 6.26 0.47
C ALA A 88 17.10 6.65 -0.40
N THR A 89 17.43 7.93 -0.50
CA THR A 89 18.63 8.40 -1.24
C THR A 89 19.95 7.97 -0.63
N GLN A 90 19.97 7.58 0.65
CA GLN A 90 21.18 7.09 1.33
C GLN A 90 21.36 5.58 1.19
N VAL A 91 20.28 4.85 0.92
CA VAL A 91 20.25 3.38 1.02
C VAL A 91 20.05 2.69 -0.32
N TYR A 92 19.41 3.36 -1.28
CA TYR A 92 19.06 2.77 -2.56
C TYR A 92 19.70 3.54 -3.71
N SER A 93 19.98 2.84 -4.81
CA SER A 93 20.20 3.47 -6.10
C SER A 93 18.87 3.66 -6.84
N TRP A 94 18.88 4.42 -7.93
CA TRP A 94 17.70 4.58 -8.76
C TRP A 94 17.23 3.22 -9.31
N GLU A 95 18.17 2.42 -9.82
CA GLU A 95 17.93 1.12 -10.44
C GLU A 95 17.32 0.15 -9.42
N SER A 96 17.92 0.02 -8.24
CA SER A 96 17.46 -0.97 -7.25
C SER A 96 16.04 -0.70 -6.76
N LEU A 97 15.59 0.55 -6.78
CA LEU A 97 14.22 0.90 -6.48
C LEU A 97 13.29 0.78 -7.68
N PHE A 98 13.68 1.21 -8.88
CA PHE A 98 12.72 1.35 -9.99
C PHE A 98 12.73 0.19 -10.99
N GLU A 99 13.70 -0.70 -10.94
CA GLU A 99 13.75 -1.87 -11.82
C GLU A 99 12.43 -2.67 -11.77
N GLY A 100 11.94 -3.02 -12.98
CA GLY A 100 10.67 -3.71 -13.18
C GLY A 100 9.41 -2.94 -12.76
N SER A 101 9.53 -1.68 -12.34
CA SER A 101 8.40 -0.85 -11.86
C SER A 101 7.83 0.12 -12.91
N TYR A 102 8.39 0.08 -14.12
CA TYR A 102 7.95 0.89 -15.25
C TYR A 102 8.01 0.11 -16.57
N VAL A 103 7.32 0.64 -17.57
CA VAL A 103 7.48 0.28 -18.99
C VAL A 103 8.00 1.49 -19.74
N VAL A 104 8.85 1.27 -20.74
CA VAL A 104 9.32 2.36 -21.61
C VAL A 104 8.26 2.63 -22.68
N GLN A 105 7.84 3.90 -22.82
CA GLN A 105 6.92 4.37 -23.86
C GLN A 105 7.45 5.68 -24.46
N GLY A 106 8.03 5.60 -25.65
CA GLY A 106 8.87 6.69 -26.17
C GLY A 106 10.00 6.98 -25.18
N ASP A 107 10.21 8.26 -24.86
CA ASP A 107 11.22 8.69 -23.89
C ASP A 107 10.74 8.60 -22.41
N CYS A 108 9.49 8.18 -22.18
CA CYS A 108 8.92 8.09 -20.84
C CYS A 108 9.19 6.73 -20.19
N TYR A 109 9.55 6.77 -18.90
CA TYR A 109 9.52 5.60 -18.02
C TYR A 109 8.18 5.59 -17.30
N VAL A 110 7.19 4.89 -17.85
CA VAL A 110 5.80 4.94 -17.38
C VAL A 110 5.58 3.94 -16.25
N TRP A 111 5.19 4.45 -15.09
CA TRP A 111 4.87 3.67 -13.89
C TRP A 111 3.83 2.58 -14.17
N ASN A 112 4.12 1.33 -13.80
CA ASN A 112 3.28 0.18 -14.15
C ASN A 112 2.80 -0.69 -12.96
N LYS A 113 3.11 -0.31 -11.71
CA LYS A 113 2.85 -1.18 -10.54
C LYS A 113 1.42 -1.12 -9.97
N GLY A 114 0.49 -0.41 -10.61
CA GLY A 114 -0.91 -0.35 -10.17
C GLY A 114 -1.16 0.40 -8.84
N LEU A 115 -0.12 0.94 -8.20
CA LEU A 115 -0.21 1.75 -6.99
C LEU A 115 -0.25 3.23 -7.38
N PHE A 116 -1.44 3.83 -7.26
CA PHE A 116 -1.65 5.24 -7.55
C PHE A 116 -2.33 5.94 -6.36
N ASN A 117 -2.05 7.22 -6.16
CA ASN A 117 -2.84 8.05 -5.25
C ASN A 117 -4.16 8.49 -5.92
N SER A 118 -5.03 9.15 -5.16
CA SER A 118 -6.29 9.70 -5.66
C SER A 118 -6.14 10.72 -6.81
N ASN A 119 -4.94 11.29 -6.98
CA ASN A 119 -4.62 12.24 -8.05
C ASN A 119 -4.00 11.58 -9.29
N GLY A 120 -3.89 10.25 -9.32
CA GLY A 120 -3.39 9.46 -10.44
C GLY A 120 -1.86 9.37 -10.53
N TYR A 121 -1.12 9.70 -9.48
CA TYR A 121 0.35 9.57 -9.45
C TYR A 121 0.77 8.21 -8.91
N GLY A 122 1.80 7.61 -9.52
CA GLY A 122 2.44 6.39 -9.02
C GLY A 122 3.03 6.55 -7.61
N GLN A 123 2.98 5.49 -6.80
CA GLN A 123 3.51 5.47 -5.44
C GLN A 123 4.51 4.32 -5.21
N LYS A 124 5.63 4.61 -4.54
CA LYS A 124 6.62 3.62 -4.13
C LYS A 124 6.62 3.44 -2.62
N ALA A 125 6.54 2.20 -2.16
CA ALA A 125 6.71 1.83 -0.76
C ALA A 125 8.20 1.88 -0.38
N ILE A 126 8.53 2.59 0.69
CA ILE A 126 9.88 2.63 1.27
C ILE A 126 9.94 1.67 2.46
N TYR A 127 10.96 0.81 2.49
CA TYR A 127 11.19 -0.16 3.55
C TYR A 127 12.35 0.30 4.43
N HIS A 128 12.25 0.05 5.72
CA HIS A 128 13.29 0.37 6.71
C HIS A 128 13.57 -0.87 7.56
N PRO A 129 14.84 -1.22 7.86
CA PRO A 129 15.20 -2.48 8.53
C PRO A 129 14.61 -2.59 9.95
N GLN A 130 14.43 -1.46 10.64
CA GLN A 130 13.84 -1.44 11.99
C GLN A 130 12.30 -1.54 11.99
N VAL A 131 11.65 -1.55 10.82
CA VAL A 131 10.19 -1.48 10.69
C VAL A 131 9.65 -2.75 10.04
N LYS A 132 8.60 -3.36 10.64
CA LYS A 132 7.96 -4.56 10.08
C LYS A 132 7.00 -4.21 8.93
N GLY A 133 7.56 -4.04 7.74
CA GLY A 133 6.85 -3.73 6.52
C GLY A 133 7.29 -2.38 5.97
N THR A 134 6.35 -1.61 5.45
CA THR A 134 6.65 -0.31 4.85
C THR A 134 6.78 0.77 5.92
N LEU A 135 7.80 1.63 5.80
CA LEU A 135 7.95 2.86 6.57
C LEU A 135 6.86 3.86 6.17
N THR A 136 6.79 4.20 4.89
CA THR A 136 5.69 4.94 4.26
C THR A 136 5.71 4.75 2.74
N SER A 137 4.66 5.21 2.04
CA SER A 137 4.63 5.27 0.57
C SER A 137 4.82 6.70 0.09
N VAL A 138 5.71 6.90 -0.87
CA VAL A 138 6.06 8.22 -1.42
C VAL A 138 5.68 8.32 -2.90
N LEU A 139 5.56 9.55 -3.43
CA LEU A 139 5.30 9.74 -4.86
C LEU A 139 6.51 9.27 -5.67
N ALA A 140 6.26 8.39 -6.65
CA ALA A 140 7.31 7.74 -7.42
C ALA A 140 8.19 8.75 -8.19
N HIS A 141 7.60 9.79 -8.78
CA HIS A 141 8.36 10.82 -9.50
C HIS A 141 9.23 11.67 -8.56
N ARG A 142 8.75 12.03 -7.36
CA ARG A 142 9.57 12.79 -6.38
C ARG A 142 10.77 11.97 -5.91
N LEU A 143 10.55 10.68 -5.66
CA LEU A 143 11.63 9.76 -5.30
C LEU A 143 12.63 9.58 -6.44
N SER A 144 12.14 9.41 -7.67
CA SER A 144 12.99 9.32 -8.88
C SER A 144 13.88 10.55 -9.04
N TYR A 145 13.30 11.74 -8.91
CA TYR A 145 14.04 13.00 -8.96
C TYR A 145 15.12 13.06 -7.87
N ALA A 146 14.78 12.76 -6.61
CA ALA A 146 15.74 12.83 -5.52
C ALA A 146 16.88 11.80 -5.64
N LEU A 147 16.64 10.60 -6.18
CA LEU A 147 17.69 9.61 -6.42
C LEU A 147 18.64 10.04 -7.55
N ALA A 148 18.15 10.76 -8.56
CA ALA A 148 18.96 11.20 -9.68
C ALA A 148 19.75 12.48 -9.39
N PHE A 149 19.13 13.43 -8.66
CA PHE A 149 19.67 14.78 -8.47
C PHE A 149 20.06 15.11 -7.01
N GLY A 150 19.84 14.17 -6.09
CA GLY A 150 20.09 14.35 -4.67
C GLY A 150 18.88 14.89 -3.89
N PHE A 151 18.84 14.59 -2.59
CA PHE A 151 17.76 15.04 -1.70
C PHE A 151 17.73 16.57 -1.54
N ASP A 152 18.89 17.23 -1.53
CA ASP A 152 18.99 18.68 -1.36
C ASP A 152 18.39 19.46 -2.55
N ALA A 153 18.35 18.84 -3.73
CA ALA A 153 17.69 19.39 -4.91
C ALA A 153 16.16 19.21 -4.87
N LEU A 154 15.62 18.36 -3.99
CA LEU A 154 14.20 18.09 -3.89
C LEU A 154 13.51 19.25 -3.14
N PRO A 155 12.56 19.95 -3.77
CA PRO A 155 11.86 21.04 -3.10
C PRO A 155 11.02 20.50 -1.94
N GLU A 156 10.99 21.26 -0.84
CA GLU A 156 10.27 20.88 0.36
C GLU A 156 8.80 20.56 0.05
N GLY A 157 8.32 19.45 0.61
CA GLY A 157 6.92 19.06 0.53
C GLY A 157 6.04 20.17 1.14
N ILE A 158 5.04 20.59 0.38
CA ILE A 158 4.15 21.69 0.74
C ILE A 158 3.31 21.34 1.97
N HIS A 159 3.52 22.05 3.08
CA HIS A 159 2.59 22.12 4.22
C HIS A 159 1.69 23.37 4.08
N GLY A 160 0.63 23.28 3.28
CA GLY A 160 -0.32 24.40 3.08
C GLY A 160 0.09 25.41 1.99
N PRO A 161 -0.73 26.44 1.70
CA PRO A 161 -0.60 27.28 0.52
C PRO A 161 0.56 28.28 0.62
N LYS A 162 1.81 27.82 0.44
CA LYS A 162 2.97 28.71 0.24
C LYS A 162 3.34 28.70 -1.24
N SER A 163 3.08 29.81 -1.92
CA SER A 163 3.25 30.01 -3.38
C SER A 163 4.66 29.77 -3.91
N ASP A 164 5.65 29.78 -3.03
CA ASP A 164 7.07 29.80 -3.40
C ASP A 164 7.74 28.43 -3.20
N SER A 165 7.01 27.46 -2.65
CA SER A 165 7.48 26.09 -2.52
C SER A 165 7.50 25.40 -3.90
N GLY A 166 8.67 24.89 -4.29
CA GLY A 166 8.86 24.20 -5.55
C GLY A 166 8.02 22.93 -5.64
N VAL A 167 7.51 22.61 -6.82
CA VAL A 167 6.84 21.35 -7.13
C VAL A 167 7.60 20.62 -8.23
N ILE A 168 7.57 19.29 -8.18
CA ILE A 168 8.13 18.48 -9.26
C ILE A 168 7.11 18.42 -10.40
N ASP A 169 7.44 19.05 -11.52
CA ASP A 169 6.67 19.09 -12.77
C ASP A 169 7.17 18.01 -13.74
N HIS A 170 6.25 17.48 -14.54
CA HIS A 170 6.56 16.55 -15.63
C HIS A 170 6.65 17.33 -16.93
N SER A 171 7.86 17.53 -17.48
CA SER A 171 8.05 18.23 -18.74
C SER A 171 7.35 17.53 -19.92
N CYS A 172 7.29 16.20 -19.86
CA CYS A 172 6.61 15.33 -20.81
C CYS A 172 5.08 15.33 -20.74
N ARG A 173 4.48 16.00 -19.75
CA ARG A 173 3.03 15.94 -19.48
C ARG A 173 2.53 14.48 -19.46
N ASN A 174 3.19 13.65 -18.66
CA ASN A 174 2.71 12.33 -18.28
C ASN A 174 2.89 12.13 -16.76
N LYS A 175 1.79 12.13 -16.00
CA LYS A 175 1.81 12.01 -14.52
C LYS A 175 2.37 10.68 -14.00
N LEU A 176 2.43 9.67 -14.88
CA LEU A 176 2.98 8.36 -14.57
C LEU A 176 4.44 8.24 -14.98
N CYS A 177 5.01 9.22 -15.68
CA CYS A 177 6.41 9.19 -16.04
C CYS A 177 7.29 9.39 -14.80
N ILE A 178 8.24 8.49 -14.61
CA ILE A 178 9.27 8.56 -13.55
C ILE A 178 10.67 8.76 -14.13
N ASN A 179 10.81 9.07 -15.42
CA ASN A 179 12.12 9.37 -16.01
C ASN A 179 12.68 10.68 -15.38
N PRO A 180 13.84 10.66 -14.69
CA PRO A 180 14.44 11.86 -14.10
C PRO A 180 14.59 13.03 -15.08
N ASP A 181 14.94 12.76 -16.34
CA ASP A 181 15.13 13.79 -17.37
C ASP A 181 13.83 14.51 -17.74
N HIS A 182 12.70 13.89 -17.41
CA HIS A 182 11.37 14.45 -17.63
C HIS A 182 10.83 15.18 -16.39
N LEU A 183 11.63 15.34 -15.33
CA LEU A 183 11.23 15.95 -14.08
C LEU A 183 12.03 17.24 -13.83
N ARG A 184 11.35 18.27 -13.34
CA ARG A 184 12.00 19.54 -12.96
C ARG A 184 11.30 20.21 -11.79
N VAL A 185 12.02 21.07 -11.08
CA VAL A 185 11.43 21.96 -10.08
C VAL A 185 10.78 23.17 -10.77
N LEU A 186 9.51 23.41 -10.50
CA LEU A 186 8.81 24.66 -10.84
C LEU A 186 8.30 25.33 -9.57
N SER A 187 8.18 26.65 -9.54
CA SER A 187 7.40 27.33 -8.49
C SER A 187 5.92 26.94 -8.57
N ALA A 188 5.20 26.96 -7.45
CA ALA A 188 3.76 26.64 -7.44
C ALA A 188 2.94 27.59 -8.34
N ALA A 189 3.36 28.85 -8.47
CA ALA A 189 2.79 29.84 -9.40
C ALA A 189 2.95 29.42 -10.87
N ASN A 190 4.12 28.91 -11.26
CA ASN A 190 4.38 28.45 -12.63
C ASN A 190 3.70 27.11 -12.93
N ASN A 191 3.51 26.25 -11.93
CA ASN A 191 2.74 25.01 -12.08
C ASN A 191 1.25 25.25 -12.34
N THR A 192 0.65 26.25 -11.68
CA THR A 192 -0.78 26.59 -11.86
C THR A 192 -1.09 27.06 -13.29
N LYS A 193 -0.18 27.80 -13.91
CA LYS A 193 -0.30 28.25 -15.31
C LYS A 193 -0.15 27.11 -16.33
N ARG A 194 0.32 25.95 -15.89
CA ARG A 194 0.53 24.73 -16.69
C ARG A 194 -0.44 23.61 -16.34
N ARG A 195 -1.52 23.95 -15.62
CA ARG A 195 -2.59 22.99 -15.29
C ARG A 195 -3.08 22.30 -16.56
N TRP A 196 -3.16 20.99 -16.46
CA TRP A 196 -3.75 20.10 -17.45
C TRP A 196 -5.14 20.62 -17.82
N VAL A 197 -5.32 21.05 -19.07
CA VAL A 197 -6.66 21.29 -19.61
C VAL A 197 -7.29 19.91 -19.76
N ALA A 198 -8.47 19.75 -19.15
CA ALA A 198 -9.23 18.50 -19.19
C ALA A 198 -9.67 18.16 -20.62
#